data_AF-A0A970FFF2-F1
#
_entry.id   AF-A0A970FFF2-F1
#
_cell.length_a   1.000
_cell.length_b   1.000
_cell.length_c   1.000
_cell.angle_alpha   90.00
_cell.angle_beta   90.00
_cell.angle_gamma   90.00
#
_symmetry.space_group_name_H-M   'P 1'
#
loop_
_entity.id
_entity.type
_entity.pdbx_description
1 polymer ?
#
loop_
_entity_poly.entity_id
_entity_poly.type
_entity_poly.pdbx_seq_one_letter_code
_entity_poly.pdbx_strand_id
1 'polypeptide(L)' 'TPEDSMAWGRSYREAPEVDGLVGIYDGGSLEEGAFVEVLVTDVEEHDLFAQIPGTQGF' A
#
# COMPACT_ATOMS: atom_id res chain seq x y z
N THR A 1 6.17 2.94 15.73
CA THR A 1 6.77 4.00 14.88
C THR A 1 5.87 4.21 13.67
N PRO A 2 6.00 5.25 12.82
CA PRO A 2 5.06 5.48 11.70
C PRO A 2 4.88 4.28 10.76
N GLU A 3 5.81 3.31 10.79
CA GLU A 3 5.71 2.00 10.14
C GLU A 3 4.64 1.04 10.70
N ASP A 4 4.21 1.19 11.97
CA ASP A 4 3.20 0.32 12.62
C ASP A 4 1.77 0.50 12.07
N SER A 5 1.54 1.52 11.23
CA SER A 5 0.24 1.77 10.61
C SER A 5 0.24 1.53 9.10
N MET A 6 1.26 0.86 8.57
CA MET A 6 1.34 0.51 7.15
C MET A 6 0.75 -0.88 6.90
N ALA A 7 -0.02 -1.03 5.82
CA ALA A 7 -0.42 -2.32 5.30
C ALA A 7 0.40 -2.67 4.06
N TRP A 8 0.72 -3.96 3.91
CA TRP A 8 1.46 -4.46 2.76
C TRP A 8 0.58 -5.35 1.88
N GLY A 9 0.64 -5.12 0.58
CA GLY A 9 -0.12 -5.88 -0.40
C GLY A 9 0.58 -5.95 -1.74
N ARG A 10 -0.18 -6.35 -2.75
CA ARG A 10 0.27 -6.40 -4.15
C ARG A 10 -0.77 -5.79 -5.07
N SER A 11 -0.31 -5.17 -6.16
CA SER A 11 -1.19 -4.79 -7.27
C SER A 11 -1.40 -5.96 -8.23
N TYR A 12 -2.43 -5.88 -9.09
CA TYR A 12 -2.67 -6.88 -10.14
C TYR A 12 -1.48 -7.05 -11.11
N ARG A 13 -0.59 -6.06 -11.19
CA ARG A 13 0.56 -6.06 -12.10
C ARG A 13 1.81 -6.72 -11.49
N GLU A 14 1.84 -6.91 -10.17
CA GLU A 14 2.98 -7.51 -9.47
C GLU A 14 2.82 -9.03 -9.39
N ALA A 15 3.79 -9.76 -9.95
CA ALA A 15 3.90 -11.20 -9.83
C ALA A 15 4.31 -11.60 -8.41
N PRO A 16 3.80 -12.72 -7.88
CA PRO A 16 4.23 -13.22 -6.59
C PRO A 16 5.74 -13.47 -6.52
N GLU A 17 6.37 -12.98 -5.44
CA GLU A 17 7.76 -13.29 -5.03
C GLU A 17 8.88 -12.76 -5.95
N VAL A 18 8.51 -12.14 -7.06
CA VAL A 18 9.46 -11.62 -8.06
C VAL A 18 9.41 -10.09 -8.15
N ASP A 19 8.24 -9.49 -7.94
CA ASP A 19 8.06 -8.04 -7.94
C ASP A 19 7.99 -7.49 -6.50
N GLY A 20 8.16 -6.17 -6.36
CA GLY A 20 8.05 -5.48 -5.07
C GLY A 20 6.63 -5.44 -4.52
N LEU A 21 6.49 -4.88 -3.32
CA LEU A 21 5.24 -4.79 -2.60
C LEU A 21 4.64 -3.38 -2.71
N VAL A 22 3.34 -3.29 -2.44
CA VAL A 22 2.65 -2.01 -2.26
C VAL A 22 2.50 -1.74 -0.76
N GLY A 23 3.16 -0.70 -0.27
CA GLY A 23 2.99 -0.16 1.07
C GLY A 23 1.88 0.89 1.12
N ILE A 24 0.84 0.64 1.91
CA ILE A 24 -0.31 1.54 2.06
C ILE A 24 -0.21 2.25 3.41
N TYR A 25 -0.01 3.57 3.37
CA TYR A 25 -0.02 4.41 4.58
C TYR A 25 -1.40 4.42 5.24
N ASP A 26 -1.41 4.49 6.58
CA ASP A 26 -2.62 4.40 7.42
C ASP A 26 -3.48 3.14 7.16
N GLY A 27 -2.86 2.09 6.60
CA GLY A 27 -3.48 0.81 6.29
C GLY A 27 -3.69 -0.13 7.48
N GLY A 28 -3.31 0.25 8.71
CA GLY A 28 -3.41 -0.63 9.89
C GLY A 28 -4.82 -1.12 10.26
N SER A 29 -5.86 -0.58 9.63
CA SER A 29 -7.27 -1.04 9.76
C SER A 29 -7.73 -1.98 8.65
N LEU A 30 -6.88 -2.24 7.66
CA LEU A 30 -7.18 -3.12 6.54
C LEU A 30 -7.05 -4.59 6.96
N GLU A 31 -8.00 -5.41 6.51
CA GLU A 31 -7.96 -6.86 6.73
C GLU A 31 -7.16 -7.55 5.61
N GLU A 32 -6.38 -8.58 5.98
CA GLU A 32 -5.64 -9.39 5.01
C GLU A 32 -6.58 -10.04 3.99
N GLY A 33 -6.22 -9.99 2.70
CA GLY A 33 -7.04 -10.51 1.61
C GLY A 33 -8.15 -9.58 1.13
N ALA A 34 -8.34 -8.42 1.75
CA ALA A 34 -9.24 -7.39 1.24
C ALA A 34 -8.69 -6.78 -0.06
N PHE A 35 -9.61 -6.46 -0.99
CA PHE A 35 -9.30 -5.62 -2.14
C PHE A 35 -9.55 -4.16 -1.78
N VAL A 36 -8.55 -3.32 -1.99
CA VAL A 36 -8.58 -1.90 -1.61
C VAL A 36 -8.13 -1.06 -2.79
N GLU A 37 -8.86 0.04 -3.05
CA GLU A 37 -8.45 1.03 -4.04
C GLU A 37 -7.55 2.06 -3.38
N VAL A 38 -6.35 2.25 -3.95
CA VAL A 38 -5.33 3.17 -3.42
C VAL A 38 -4.73 4.02 -4.53
N LEU A 39 -4.26 5.20 -4.17
CA LEU A 39 -3.49 6.07 -5.05
C LEU A 39 -2.01 5.88 -4.77
N VAL A 40 -1.25 5.39 -5.75
CA VAL A 40 0.22 5.33 -5.66
C VAL A 40 0.77 6.76 -5.69
N THR A 41 1.55 7.11 -4.68
CA THR A 41 2.13 8.45 -4.50
C THR A 41 3.64 8.47 -4.59
N ASP A 42 4.30 7.33 -4.36
CA ASP A 42 5.76 7.24 -4.39
C ASP A 42 6.27 5.86 -4.85
N VAL A 43 7.55 5.79 -5.18
CA VAL A 43 8.26 4.57 -5.59
C VAL A 43 9.68 4.58 -5.05
N GLU A 44 10.09 3.49 -4.39
CA GLU A 44 11.47 3.31 -3.94
C GLU A 44 11.96 1.91 -4.31
N GLU A 45 13.11 1.83 -4.96
CA GLU A 45 13.69 0.60 -5.54
C GLU A 45 12.68 -0.19 -6.40
N HIS A 46 12.01 -1.18 -5.80
CA HIS A 46 11.02 -2.04 -6.43
C HIS A 46 9.63 -1.92 -5.79
N ASP A 47 9.51 -1.19 -4.69
CA ASP A 47 8.27 -1.07 -3.92
C ASP A 47 7.50 0.19 -4.31
N LEU A 48 6.18 0.08 -4.26
CA LEU A 48 5.26 1.19 -4.47
C LEU A 48 4.69 1.65 -3.14
N PHE A 49 4.50 2.95 -2.97
CA PHE A 49 3.87 3.51 -1.78
C PHE A 49 2.59 4.23 -2.17
N ALA A 50 1.53 3.97 -1.43
CA ALA A 50 0.18 4.39 -1.78
C ALA A 50 -0.61 4.87 -0.56
N GLN A 51 -1.69 5.60 -0.84
CA GLN A 51 -2.60 6.15 0.17
C GLN A 51 -4.06 5.87 -0.21
N ILE A 52 -4.91 5.72 0.81
CA ILE A 52 -6.35 5.58 0.62
C ILE A 52 -6.93 6.96 0.23
N PRO A 53 -7.66 7.07 -0.91
CA PRO A 53 -8.25 8.33 -1.33
C PRO A 53 -9.21 8.88 -0.28
N GLY A 54 -9.01 10.14 0.14
CA GLY A 54 -9.87 10.83 1.11
C GLY A 54 -9.43 10.75 2.57
N THR A 55 -8.35 10.03 2.90
CA THR A 55 -7.76 10.04 4.25
C THR A 55 -6.91 11.29 4.51
N GLN A 56 -6.49 12.02 3.46
CA GLN A 56 -5.92 13.36 3.62
C GLN A 56 -7.04 14.37 3.87
N GLY A 57 -7.26 14.71 5.13
CA GLY A 57 -7.98 15.92 5.50
C GLY A 57 -7.28 17.14 4.89
N PHE A 58 -8.04 17.99 4.19
CA PHE A 58 -7.62 19.35 3.87
C PHE A 58 -7.54 20.20 5.14
#